data_AF-D9X0B1-F1
#
_entry.id   AF-D9X0B1-F1
#
_cell.length_a   1.000
_cell.length_b   1.000
_cell.length_c   1.000
_cell.angle_alpha   90.00
_cell.angle_beta   90.00
_cell.angle_gamma   90.00
#
_symmetry.space_group_name_H-M   'P 1'
#
loop_
_entity.id
_entity.type
_entity.pdbx_description
1 polymer ?
#
loop_
_entity_poly.entity_id
_entity_poly.type
_entity_poly.pdbx_seq_one_letter_code
_entity_poly.pdbx_strand_id
1 'polypeptide(L)'
;MIAAAADSFTWVDLLKFLPGWLAFVITVGTLIRKWWTRRHVLALGPDDDELRAQLVQLRSWLEEVPSGTRADWFLGSERKEAARRLRDSAARRSDRKLRAALGRAASTWDEIFELAPPPPRMVFRAFGGTHESRERDPEKRKRDAMRDAADLDRFQKMATLAGKALTEVDAALDRLNELERKTIGRS
;
A
#
# COMPACT_ATOMS: atom_id res chain seq x y z
N MET A 1 -77.84 -12.88 4.49
CA MET A 1 -77.34 -11.49 4.59
C MET A 1 -76.19 -11.47 5.56
N ILE A 2 -74.96 -11.25 5.09
CA ILE A 2 -73.89 -10.62 5.88
C ILE A 2 -73.17 -9.69 4.89
N ALA A 3 -73.36 -8.39 5.09
CA ALA A 3 -72.72 -7.36 4.29
C ALA A 3 -71.22 -7.33 4.63
N ALA A 4 -70.38 -7.34 3.58
CA ALA A 4 -68.96 -7.07 3.71
C ALA A 4 -68.76 -5.62 4.16
N ALA A 5 -68.22 -5.42 5.36
CA ALA A 5 -67.68 -4.13 5.76
C ALA A 5 -66.40 -3.90 4.96
N ALA A 6 -66.51 -3.13 3.87
CA ALA A 6 -65.34 -2.55 3.23
C ALA A 6 -64.87 -1.39 4.12
N ASP A 7 -63.89 -1.66 4.98
CA ASP A 7 -63.25 -0.62 5.78
C ASP A 7 -62.65 0.45 4.86
N SER A 8 -63.30 1.62 4.85
CA SER A 8 -62.85 2.78 4.10
C SER A 8 -61.61 3.36 4.79
N PHE A 9 -60.42 3.09 4.23
CA PHE A 9 -59.18 3.72 4.64
C PHE A 9 -59.28 5.24 4.43
N THR A 10 -59.47 6.01 5.51
CA THR A 10 -59.64 7.46 5.43
C THR A 10 -58.30 8.21 5.55
N TRP A 11 -58.20 9.40 4.96
CA TRP A 11 -57.02 10.29 5.10
C TRP A 11 -56.68 10.65 6.56
N VAL A 12 -57.69 10.64 7.44
CA VAL A 12 -57.54 10.87 8.88
C VAL A 12 -56.83 9.69 9.56
N ASP A 13 -57.11 8.47 9.10
CA ASP A 13 -56.37 7.28 9.54
C ASP A 13 -54.91 7.30 9.07
N LEU A 14 -54.59 7.91 7.93
CA LEU A 14 -53.20 8.10 7.51
C LEU A 14 -52.48 9.13 8.40
N LEU A 15 -53.15 10.25 8.72
CA LEU A 15 -52.60 11.35 9.53
C LEU A 15 -52.32 10.98 10.99
N LYS A 16 -53.11 10.08 11.60
CA LYS A 16 -52.83 9.61 12.98
C LYS A 16 -51.58 8.73 13.08
N PHE A 17 -51.22 8.02 12.01
CA PHE A 17 -50.03 7.17 11.98
C PHE A 17 -48.79 7.90 11.46
N LEU A 18 -48.94 9.05 10.81
CA LEU A 18 -47.87 9.88 10.27
C LEU A 18 -46.76 10.20 11.29
N PRO A 19 -47.03 10.60 12.55
CA PRO A 19 -46.00 10.86 13.54
C PRO A 19 -45.16 9.62 13.89
N GLY A 20 -45.81 8.45 14.00
CA GLY A 20 -45.15 7.18 14.29
C GLY A 20 -44.29 6.69 13.13
N TRP A 21 -44.78 6.81 11.89
CA TRP A 21 -44.00 6.48 10.69
C TRP A 21 -42.83 7.45 10.48
N LEU A 22 -43.01 8.74 10.74
CA LEU A 22 -41.91 9.71 10.66
C LEU A 22 -40.81 9.38 11.67
N ALA A 23 -41.19 9.12 12.93
CA ALA A 23 -40.25 8.72 13.97
C ALA A 23 -39.55 7.41 13.61
N PHE A 24 -40.27 6.44 13.05
CA PHE A 24 -39.71 5.18 12.57
C PHE A 24 -38.70 5.40 11.43
N VAL A 25 -39.05 6.18 10.40
CA VAL A 25 -38.16 6.48 9.27
C VAL A 25 -36.91 7.24 9.73
N ILE A 26 -37.06 8.21 10.64
CA ILE A 26 -35.92 8.93 11.23
C ILE A 26 -35.03 7.97 12.03
N THR A 27 -35.62 7.09 12.83
CA THR A 27 -34.87 6.12 13.65
C THR A 27 -34.14 5.10 12.78
N VAL A 28 -34.81 4.55 11.76
CA VAL A 28 -34.20 3.63 10.80
C VAL A 28 -33.11 4.34 10.00
N GLY A 29 -33.35 5.56 9.53
CA GLY A 29 -32.38 6.37 8.79
C GLY A 29 -31.12 6.67 9.61
N THR A 30 -31.28 7.02 10.89
CA THR A 30 -30.15 7.26 11.80
C THR A 30 -29.38 5.98 12.13
N LEU A 31 -30.06 4.84 12.31
CA LEU A 31 -29.41 3.52 12.47
C LEU A 31 -28.61 3.12 11.22
N ILE A 32 -29.20 3.28 10.03
CA ILE A 32 -28.52 3.01 8.76
C ILE A 32 -27.29 3.90 8.63
N ARG A 33 -27.43 5.21 8.86
CA ARG A 33 -26.31 6.15 8.81
C ARG A 33 -25.20 5.76 9.81
N LYS A 34 -25.56 5.43 11.04
CA LYS A 34 -24.61 5.02 12.09
C LYS A 34 -23.89 3.72 11.74
N TRP A 35 -24.59 2.76 11.13
CA TRP A 35 -23.98 1.52 10.66
C TRP A 35 -23.02 1.79 9.50
N TRP A 36 -23.41 2.64 8.56
CA TRP A 36 -22.57 3.07 7.44
C TRP A 36 -21.30 3.77 7.90
N THR A 37 -21.40 4.76 8.79
CA THR A 37 -20.23 5.48 9.31
C THR A 37 -19.29 4.55 10.08
N ARG A 38 -19.82 3.67 10.94
CA ARG A 38 -18.99 2.66 11.63
C ARG A 38 -18.26 1.74 10.65
N ARG A 39 -18.95 1.29 9.60
CA ARG A 39 -18.34 0.41 8.58
C ARG A 39 -17.19 1.12 7.87
N HIS A 40 -17.33 2.41 7.58
CA HIS A 40 -16.26 3.16 6.94
C HIS A 40 -15.10 3.51 7.88
N VAL A 41 -15.36 3.83 9.14
CA VAL A 41 -14.30 4.02 10.16
C VAL A 41 -13.47 2.74 10.31
N LEU A 42 -14.11 1.57 10.33
CA LEU A 42 -13.41 0.28 10.33
C LEU A 42 -12.66 -0.02 9.01
N ALA A 43 -13.03 0.63 7.91
CA ALA A 43 -12.38 0.47 6.62
C ALA A 43 -11.07 1.28 6.53
N LEU A 44 -11.05 2.51 7.08
CA LEU A 44 -9.82 3.29 7.24
C LEU A 44 -8.86 2.68 8.27
N GLY A 45 -9.41 2.10 9.34
CA GLY A 45 -8.64 1.62 10.48
C GLY A 45 -8.11 2.76 11.36
N PRO A 46 -7.50 2.44 12.51
CA PRO A 46 -6.73 3.43 13.25
C PRO A 46 -5.51 3.87 12.42
N ASP A 47 -5.13 5.15 12.54
CA ASP A 47 -3.88 5.71 11.99
C ASP A 47 -3.83 5.79 10.44
N ASP A 48 -4.81 6.47 9.82
CA ASP A 48 -4.85 6.74 8.37
C ASP A 48 -3.74 7.71 7.92
N ASP A 49 -3.47 8.77 8.70
CA ASP A 49 -2.38 9.71 8.44
C ASP A 49 -1.00 8.99 8.47
N GLU A 50 -0.82 8.02 9.37
CA GLU A 50 0.42 7.22 9.44
C GLU A 50 0.58 6.35 8.19
N LEU A 51 -0.49 5.68 7.75
CA LEU A 51 -0.44 4.88 6.52
C LEU A 51 -0.11 5.74 5.31
N ARG A 52 -0.69 6.93 5.20
CA ARG A 52 -0.37 7.88 4.13
C ARG A 52 1.12 8.23 4.14
N ALA A 53 1.67 8.55 5.31
CA ALA A 53 3.09 8.83 5.44
C ALA A 53 3.97 7.64 5.04
N GLN A 54 3.61 6.42 5.47
CA GLN A 54 4.29 5.18 5.07
C GLN A 54 4.27 4.95 3.56
N LEU A 55 3.11 5.18 2.90
CA LEU A 55 2.96 5.03 1.45
C LEU A 55 3.74 6.07 0.66
N VAL A 56 3.71 7.33 1.07
CA VAL A 56 4.50 8.41 0.44
C VAL A 56 5.99 8.14 0.60
N GLN A 57 6.42 7.68 1.77
CA GLN A 57 7.80 7.31 2.01
C GLN A 57 8.22 6.11 1.14
N LEU A 58 7.40 5.05 1.09
CA LEU A 58 7.68 3.90 0.22
C LEU A 58 7.78 4.32 -1.24
N ARG A 59 6.87 5.17 -1.72
CA ARG A 59 6.91 5.73 -3.07
C ARG A 59 8.25 6.41 -3.35
N SER A 60 8.70 7.28 -2.45
CA SER A 60 9.99 7.96 -2.61
C SER A 60 11.15 6.97 -2.74
N TRP A 61 11.16 5.89 -1.94
CA TRP A 61 12.21 4.89 -2.01
C TRP A 61 12.13 4.05 -3.29
N LEU A 62 10.93 3.74 -3.77
CA LEU A 62 10.72 3.02 -5.02
C LEU A 62 11.16 3.84 -6.24
N GLU A 63 11.01 5.16 -6.22
CA GLU A 63 11.52 6.07 -7.25
C GLU A 63 13.06 6.13 -7.26
N GLU A 64 13.72 5.88 -6.12
CA GLU A 64 15.18 5.81 -6.02
C GLU A 64 15.77 4.50 -6.57
N VAL A 65 15.04 3.38 -6.53
CA VAL A 65 15.55 2.05 -6.94
C VAL A 65 16.08 2.00 -8.39
N PRO A 66 15.38 2.53 -9.41
CA PRO A 66 15.86 2.55 -10.79
C PRO A 66 17.13 3.39 -11.01
N SER A 67 17.46 4.31 -10.10
CA SER A 67 18.60 5.23 -10.25
C SER A 67 19.97 4.59 -9.96
N GLY A 68 19.99 3.30 -9.62
CA GLY A 68 21.23 2.56 -9.33
C GLY A 68 21.66 2.71 -7.87
N THR A 69 20.75 2.41 -6.94
CA THR A 69 21.02 2.46 -5.51
C THR A 69 22.16 1.53 -5.11
N ARG A 70 23.06 2.06 -4.28
CA ARG A 70 24.23 1.35 -3.77
C ARG A 70 23.83 0.33 -2.69
N ALA A 71 24.69 -0.65 -2.41
CA ALA A 71 24.40 -1.72 -1.44
C ALA A 71 24.16 -1.22 0.00
N ASP A 72 24.80 -0.10 0.39
CA ASP A 72 24.59 0.59 1.66
C ASP A 72 23.17 1.17 1.80
N TRP A 73 22.54 1.55 0.69
CA TRP A 73 21.16 2.02 0.68
C TRP A 73 20.19 0.96 1.21
N PHE A 74 20.40 -0.32 0.87
CA PHE A 74 19.58 -1.43 1.37
C PHE A 74 19.84 -1.77 2.85
N LEU A 75 20.88 -1.21 3.48
CA LEU A 75 21.16 -1.48 4.89
C LEU A 75 20.31 -0.67 5.87
N GLY A 76 19.58 0.35 5.39
CA GLY A 76 18.71 1.19 6.22
C GLY A 76 17.64 0.38 6.96
N SER A 77 17.57 0.51 8.28
CA SER A 77 16.61 -0.20 9.13
C SER A 77 15.16 0.09 8.76
N GLU A 78 14.85 1.36 8.47
CA GLU A 78 13.52 1.82 8.07
C GLU A 78 13.05 1.15 6.77
N ARG A 79 13.97 0.98 5.81
CA ARG A 79 13.66 0.37 4.51
C ARG A 79 13.44 -1.14 4.64
N LYS A 80 14.21 -1.83 5.47
CA LYS A 80 14.03 -3.26 5.75
C LYS A 80 12.70 -3.55 6.45
N GLU A 81 12.29 -2.68 7.38
CA GLU A 81 11.07 -2.87 8.16
C GLU A 81 9.80 -2.43 7.40
N ALA A 82 9.95 -1.70 6.29
CA ALA A 82 8.84 -1.13 5.53
C ALA A 82 7.79 -2.18 5.10
N ALA A 83 8.22 -3.32 4.57
CA ALA A 83 7.30 -4.39 4.18
C ALA A 83 6.55 -4.98 5.38
N ARG A 84 7.19 -5.10 6.55
CA ARG A 84 6.50 -5.55 7.77
C ARG A 84 5.47 -4.51 8.22
N ARG A 85 5.84 -3.24 8.29
CA ARG A 85 4.91 -2.14 8.66
C ARG A 85 3.70 -2.08 7.74
N LEU A 86 3.90 -2.24 6.43
CA LEU A 86 2.80 -2.27 5.46
C LEU A 86 1.86 -3.45 5.68
N ARG A 87 2.39 -4.64 6.01
CA ARG A 87 1.58 -5.82 6.34
C ARG A 87 0.79 -5.63 7.63
N ASP A 88 1.41 -5.06 8.66
CA ASP A 88 0.75 -4.77 9.93
C ASP A 88 -0.37 -3.74 9.73
N SER A 89 -0.09 -2.68 8.96
CA SER A 89 -1.07 -1.69 8.52
C SER A 89 -2.21 -2.32 7.72
N ALA A 90 -1.93 -3.30 6.86
CA ALA A 90 -2.93 -4.02 6.08
C ALA A 90 -3.80 -4.95 6.95
N ALA A 91 -3.21 -5.57 7.99
CA ALA A 91 -3.91 -6.48 8.89
C ALA A 91 -4.97 -5.76 9.76
N ARG A 92 -4.72 -4.48 10.09
CA ARG A 92 -5.63 -3.65 10.90
C ARG A 92 -6.84 -3.11 10.12
N ARG A 93 -6.90 -3.31 8.80
CA ARG A 93 -7.91 -2.70 7.91
C ARG A 93 -8.87 -3.72 7.34
N SER A 94 -10.15 -3.32 7.23
CA SER A 94 -11.21 -4.18 6.69
C SER A 94 -11.47 -4.00 5.20
N ASP A 95 -10.96 -2.93 4.57
CA ASP A 95 -11.09 -2.72 3.13
C ASP A 95 -10.22 -3.71 2.35
N ARG A 96 -10.87 -4.61 1.59
CA ARG A 96 -10.19 -5.68 0.86
C ARG A 96 -9.26 -5.16 -0.24
N LYS A 97 -9.63 -4.07 -0.92
CA LYS A 97 -8.83 -3.52 -2.02
C LYS A 97 -7.55 -2.88 -1.48
N LEU A 98 -7.68 -2.05 -0.44
CA LEU A 98 -6.55 -1.43 0.24
C LEU A 98 -5.62 -2.49 0.83
N ARG A 99 -6.17 -3.48 1.54
CA ARG A 99 -5.38 -4.60 2.10
C ARG A 99 -4.62 -5.38 1.03
N ALA A 100 -5.26 -5.65 -0.12
CA ALA A 100 -4.61 -6.36 -1.22
C ALA A 100 -3.48 -5.54 -1.85
N ALA A 101 -3.68 -4.24 -2.08
CA ALA A 101 -2.67 -3.35 -2.65
C ALA A 101 -1.46 -3.23 -1.71
N LEU A 102 -1.70 -3.01 -0.40
CA LEU A 102 -0.63 -2.98 0.62
C LEU A 102 0.15 -4.29 0.70
N GLY A 103 -0.57 -5.42 0.67
CA GLY A 103 0.06 -6.74 0.69
C GLY A 103 0.95 -6.99 -0.54
N ARG A 104 0.49 -6.60 -1.74
CA ARG A 104 1.28 -6.71 -2.97
C ARG A 104 2.49 -5.79 -2.95
N ALA A 105 2.32 -4.52 -2.57
CA ALA A 105 3.42 -3.58 -2.43
C ALA A 105 4.49 -4.10 -1.46
N ALA A 106 4.08 -4.66 -0.31
CA ALA A 106 5.01 -5.25 0.66
C ALA A 106 5.75 -6.48 0.10
N SER A 107 5.06 -7.37 -0.62
CA SER A 107 5.70 -8.54 -1.24
C SER A 107 6.69 -8.14 -2.34
N THR A 108 6.31 -7.21 -3.22
CA THR A 108 7.22 -6.71 -4.27
C THR A 108 8.42 -5.97 -3.67
N TRP A 109 8.24 -5.29 -2.54
CA TRP A 109 9.35 -4.69 -1.81
C TRP A 109 10.34 -5.72 -1.29
N ASP A 110 9.87 -6.84 -0.72
CA ASP A 110 10.75 -7.94 -0.31
C ASP A 110 11.48 -8.56 -1.51
N GLU A 111 10.81 -8.74 -2.65
CA GLU A 111 11.45 -9.23 -3.88
C GLU A 111 12.57 -8.29 -4.37
N ILE A 112 12.41 -6.97 -4.24
CA ILE A 112 13.46 -5.99 -4.53
C ILE A 112 14.64 -6.17 -3.58
N PHE A 113 14.38 -6.42 -2.29
CA PHE A 113 15.42 -6.66 -1.28
C PHE A 113 16.17 -7.98 -1.48
N GLU A 114 15.50 -9.02 -1.98
CA GLU A 114 16.16 -10.29 -2.35
C GLU A 114 17.14 -10.12 -3.51
N LEU A 115 16.86 -9.19 -4.42
CA LEU A 115 17.73 -8.86 -5.54
C LEU A 115 18.88 -7.91 -5.17
N ALA A 116 18.88 -7.35 -3.96
CA ALA A 116 19.87 -6.36 -3.53
C ALA A 116 21.31 -6.86 -3.74
N PRO A 117 22.24 -5.99 -4.19
CA PRO A 117 23.64 -6.38 -4.33
C PRO A 117 24.20 -6.79 -2.97
N PRO A 118 25.06 -7.83 -2.91
CA PRO A 118 25.69 -8.23 -1.66
C PRO A 118 26.46 -7.02 -1.08
N PRO A 119 26.46 -6.84 0.25
CA PRO A 119 27.19 -5.74 0.85
C PRO A 119 28.66 -5.83 0.43
N PRO A 120 29.33 -4.69 0.17
CA PRO A 120 30.74 -4.71 -0.16
C PRO A 120 31.47 -5.43 0.98
N ARG A 121 32.06 -6.59 0.66
CA ARG A 121 32.98 -7.24 1.59
C ARG A 121 34.06 -6.20 1.86
N MET A 122 34.21 -5.75 3.11
CA MET A 122 35.33 -4.89 3.49
C MET A 122 36.61 -5.67 3.18
N VAL A 123 37.16 -5.45 2.00
CA VAL A 123 38.48 -5.94 1.67
C VAL A 123 39.41 -4.99 2.40
N PHE A 124 39.91 -5.43 3.56
CA PHE A 124 41.06 -4.80 4.21
C PHE A 124 42.21 -4.84 3.19
N ARG A 125 42.32 -3.78 2.39
CA ARG A 125 43.42 -3.59 1.47
C ARG A 125 44.59 -3.10 2.33
N ALA A 126 45.26 -4.05 2.98
CA ALA A 126 46.54 -3.79 3.60
C ALA A 126 47.45 -3.15 2.52
N PHE A 127 47.94 -1.96 2.82
CA PHE A 127 48.89 -1.22 2.00
C PHE A 127 50.09 -2.13 1.68
N GLY A 128 50.31 -2.40 0.40
CA GLY A 128 51.48 -3.13 -0.05
C GLY A 128 51.38 -3.53 -1.52
N GLY A 129 52.07 -2.78 -2.38
CA GLY A 129 52.39 -3.24 -3.73
C GLY A 129 51.81 -2.38 -4.84
N THR A 130 52.53 -1.33 -5.20
CA THR A 130 52.62 -0.82 -6.58
C THR A 130 52.84 -2.00 -7.54
N HIS A 131 51.85 -2.30 -8.39
CA HIS A 131 52.09 -3.00 -9.65
C HIS A 131 51.03 -2.56 -10.68
N GLU A 132 51.38 -1.48 -11.38
CA GLU A 132 50.89 -1.16 -12.71
C GLU A 132 51.29 -2.30 -13.67
N SER A 133 50.50 -3.38 -13.73
CA SER A 133 50.64 -4.39 -14.80
C SER A 133 49.34 -5.16 -15.11
N ARG A 134 48.17 -4.72 -14.61
CA ARG A 134 46.98 -5.60 -14.49
C ARG A 134 45.88 -5.40 -15.55
N GLU A 135 46.16 -4.73 -16.65
CA GLU A 135 45.13 -4.40 -17.66
C GLU A 135 44.99 -5.38 -18.82
N ARG A 136 45.82 -6.43 -18.94
CA ARG A 136 45.89 -7.27 -20.15
C ARG A 136 45.52 -8.75 -19.97
N ASP A 137 44.82 -9.10 -18.90
CA ASP A 137 44.32 -10.46 -18.74
C ASP A 137 42.92 -10.58 -19.38
N PRO A 138 42.78 -11.22 -20.56
CA PRO A 138 41.49 -11.35 -21.25
C PRO A 138 40.47 -12.12 -20.41
N GLU A 139 40.91 -13.00 -19.50
CA GLU A 139 40.00 -13.68 -18.58
C GLU A 139 39.44 -12.74 -17.53
N LYS A 140 40.25 -11.80 -17.01
CA LYS A 140 39.78 -10.81 -16.05
C LYS A 140 38.75 -9.87 -16.68
N ARG A 141 38.99 -9.42 -17.92
CA ARG A 141 38.02 -8.61 -18.68
C ARG A 141 36.72 -9.36 -18.95
N LYS A 142 36.78 -10.65 -19.30
CA LYS A 142 35.57 -11.49 -19.47
C LYS A 142 34.80 -11.65 -18.16
N ARG A 143 35.49 -11.86 -17.02
CA ARG A 143 34.86 -11.95 -15.69
C ARG A 143 34.23 -10.63 -15.25
N ASP A 144 34.92 -9.52 -15.48
CA ASP A 144 34.43 -8.18 -15.16
C ASP A 144 33.20 -7.85 -16.05
N ALA A 145 33.26 -8.09 -17.37
CA ALA A 145 32.12 -7.91 -18.28
C ALA A 145 30.92 -8.83 -17.96
N MET A 146 31.15 -10.08 -17.54
CA MET A 146 30.08 -10.97 -17.08
C MET A 146 29.42 -10.47 -15.79
N ARG A 147 30.19 -9.86 -14.88
CA ARG A 147 29.64 -9.23 -13.67
C ARG A 147 28.79 -8.01 -14.03
N ASP A 148 29.31 -7.14 -14.88
CA ASP A 148 28.60 -5.94 -15.33
C ASP A 148 27.26 -6.30 -16.01
N ALA A 149 27.25 -7.36 -16.83
CA ALA A 149 26.03 -7.87 -17.47
C ALA A 149 25.03 -8.44 -16.45
N ALA A 150 25.50 -9.19 -15.44
CA ALA A 150 24.65 -9.73 -14.38
C ALA A 150 24.07 -8.63 -13.47
N ASP A 151 24.85 -7.58 -13.21
CA ASP A 151 24.41 -6.42 -12.45
C ASP A 151 23.38 -5.61 -13.24
N LEU A 152 23.56 -5.44 -14.55
CA LEU A 152 22.58 -4.78 -15.42
C LEU A 152 21.23 -5.51 -15.43
N ASP A 153 21.22 -6.83 -15.59
CA ASP A 153 20.00 -7.65 -15.55
C ASP A 153 19.29 -7.55 -14.19
N ARG A 154 20.05 -7.58 -13.10
CA ARG A 154 19.54 -7.36 -11.75
C ARG A 154 18.90 -5.96 -11.60
N PHE A 155 19.57 -4.90 -12.06
CA PHE A 155 19.04 -3.53 -12.02
C PHE A 155 17.75 -3.40 -12.84
N GLN A 156 17.69 -4.01 -14.03
CA GLN A 156 16.47 -4.01 -14.85
C GLN A 156 15.31 -4.73 -14.17
N LYS A 157 15.58 -5.87 -13.51
CA LYS A 157 14.58 -6.59 -12.71
C LYS A 157 14.09 -5.74 -11.54
N MET A 158 14.99 -5.14 -10.78
CA MET A 158 14.64 -4.25 -9.68
C MET A 158 13.82 -3.04 -10.15
N ALA A 159 14.17 -2.41 -11.27
CA ALA A 159 13.41 -1.30 -11.85
C ALA A 159 12.00 -1.73 -12.28
N THR A 160 11.88 -2.93 -12.86
CA THR A 160 10.57 -3.50 -13.25
C THR A 160 9.69 -3.76 -12.03
N LEU A 161 10.27 -4.34 -10.96
CA LEU A 161 9.56 -4.56 -9.70
C LEU A 161 9.19 -3.24 -9.03
N ALA A 162 10.08 -2.24 -9.05
CA ALA A 162 9.81 -0.92 -8.51
C ALA A 162 8.62 -0.26 -9.21
N GLY A 163 8.54 -0.32 -10.55
CA GLY A 163 7.39 0.17 -11.30
C GLY A 163 6.08 -0.54 -10.96
N LYS A 164 6.11 -1.86 -10.74
CA LYS A 164 4.94 -2.61 -10.28
C LYS A 164 4.51 -2.18 -8.87
N ALA A 165 5.45 -2.06 -7.94
CA ALA A 165 5.17 -1.63 -6.58
C ALA A 165 4.63 -0.19 -6.53
N LEU A 166 5.15 0.72 -7.36
CA LEU A 166 4.64 2.08 -7.50
C LEU A 166 3.16 2.09 -7.91
N THR A 167 2.79 1.25 -8.88
CA THR A 167 1.40 1.12 -9.31
C THR A 167 0.49 0.65 -8.17
N GLU A 168 0.94 -0.29 -7.35
CA GLU A 168 0.19 -0.78 -6.19
C GLU A 168 0.11 0.27 -5.06
N VAL A 169 1.17 1.06 -4.86
CA VAL A 169 1.18 2.18 -3.90
C VAL A 169 0.23 3.29 -4.33
N ASP A 170 0.22 3.68 -5.60
CA ASP A 170 -0.71 4.67 -6.13
C ASP A 170 -2.16 4.19 -6.01
N ALA A 171 -2.42 2.91 -6.33
CA ALA A 171 -3.75 2.31 -6.13
C ALA A 171 -4.18 2.30 -4.64
N ALA A 172 -3.24 2.09 -3.72
CA ALA A 172 -3.50 2.17 -2.29
C ALA A 172 -3.81 3.60 -1.84
N LEU A 173 -3.05 4.60 -2.31
CA LEU A 173 -3.27 6.01 -2.02
C LEU A 173 -4.60 6.51 -2.57
N ASP A 174 -4.96 6.16 -3.80
CA ASP A 174 -6.25 6.51 -4.40
C ASP A 174 -7.41 5.91 -3.62
N ARG A 175 -7.27 4.65 -3.19
CA ARG A 175 -8.30 3.99 -2.38
C ARG A 175 -8.42 4.63 -1.00
N LEU A 176 -7.30 5.01 -0.39
CA LEU A 176 -7.27 5.71 0.89
C LEU A 176 -7.96 7.08 0.79
N ASN A 177 -7.63 7.87 -0.23
CA ASN A 177 -8.29 9.15 -0.54
C ASN A 177 -9.80 9.00 -0.73
N GLU A 178 -10.26 7.97 -1.44
CA GLU A 178 -11.68 7.70 -1.64
C GLU A 178 -12.39 7.38 -0.30
N LEU A 179 -11.73 6.62 0.57
CA LEU A 179 -12.27 6.28 1.90
C LEU A 179 -12.31 7.50 2.82
N GLU A 180 -11.26 8.32 2.84
CA GLU A 180 -11.20 9.57 3.60
C GLU A 180 -12.28 10.57 3.17
N ARG A 181 -12.48 10.74 1.85
CA ARG A 181 -13.55 11.59 1.31
C ARG A 181 -14.93 11.13 1.76
N LYS A 182 -15.16 9.81 1.83
CA LYS A 182 -16.44 9.22 2.25
C LYS A 182 -16.68 9.27 3.75
N THR A 183 -15.65 9.49 4.57
CA THR A 183 -15.74 9.43 6.03
C THR A 183 -15.58 10.77 6.72
N ILE A 184 -14.52 11.49 6.37
CA ILE A 184 -14.07 12.71 7.05
C ILE A 184 -14.45 13.93 6.20
N GLY A 185 -14.71 13.74 4.90
CA GLY A 185 -14.93 14.84 3.96
C GLY A 185 -13.65 15.61 3.65
N ARG A 186 -12.48 15.01 3.91
CA ARG A 186 -11.17 15.60 3.62
C ARG A 186 -11.01 15.73 2.11
N SER A 187 -10.78 16.97 1.66
CA SER A 187 -10.60 17.36 0.24
C SER A 187 -9.15 17.20 -0.17
#